data_AF-A0A7S1ESU8-F1
#
_entry.id   AF-A0A7S1ESU8-F1
#
_cell.length_a   1.000
_cell.length_b   1.000
_cell.length_c   1.000
_cell.angle_alpha   90.00
_cell.angle_beta   90.00
_cell.angle_gamma   90.00
#
_symmetry.space_group_name_H-M   'P 1'
#
loop_
_entity.id
_entity.type
_entity.pdbx_description
1 polymer ?
#
loop_
_entity_poly.entity_id
_entity_poly.type
_entity_poly.pdbx_seq_one_letter_code
_entity_poly.pdbx_strand_id
1 'polypeptide(L)'
;AKLEQAMSTRFDTRIRVVGASRTDSGVHANGQVAHFDIPIQKINELESESQREKVEYQLNRLLPQDIRVRKIEGAPEPCPVLIRDPLSGAEQWEVKPWHSIHSS
;
A
#
# COMPACT_ATOMS: atom_id res chain seq x y z
N ALA A 1 9.32 5.99 -5.36
CA ALA A 1 10.03 7.27 -5.15
C ALA A 1 9.10 8.39 -4.67
N LYS A 2 8.50 9.23 -5.55
CA LYS A 2 7.73 10.42 -5.09
C LYS A 2 6.53 10.10 -4.20
N LEU A 3 5.74 9.07 -4.55
CA LEU A 3 4.60 8.62 -3.74
C LEU A 3 5.02 8.10 -2.37
N GLU A 4 6.08 7.28 -2.30
CA GLU A 4 6.64 6.80 -1.02
C GLU A 4 7.12 7.96 -0.14
N GLN A 5 7.75 8.97 -0.72
CA GLN A 5 8.20 10.15 0.02
C GLN A 5 7.02 10.95 0.59
N ALA A 6 5.97 11.17 -0.21
CA ALA A 6 4.76 11.86 0.25
C ALA A 6 4.05 11.08 1.36
N MET A 7 3.90 9.75 1.21
CA MET A 7 3.36 8.87 2.24
C MET A 7 4.19 8.91 3.52
N SER A 8 5.51 8.79 3.39
CA SER A 8 6.40 8.78 4.55
C SER A 8 6.37 10.10 5.31
N THR A 9 6.30 11.22 4.59
CA THR A 9 6.18 12.56 5.17
C THR A 9 4.84 12.72 5.89
N ARG A 10 3.73 12.22 5.32
CA ARG A 10 2.39 12.36 5.90
C ARG A 10 2.18 11.49 7.14
N PHE A 11 2.73 10.29 7.16
CA PHE A 11 2.57 9.35 8.28
C PHE A 11 3.70 9.42 9.31
N ASP A 12 4.70 10.26 9.07
CA ASP A 12 5.88 10.44 9.94
C ASP A 12 6.61 9.12 10.23
N THR A 13 6.73 8.29 9.20
CA THR A 13 7.41 7.00 9.26
C THR A 13 7.81 6.58 7.85
N ARG A 14 8.76 5.65 7.72
CA ARG A 14 9.14 5.15 6.39
C ARG A 14 8.04 4.24 5.83
N ILE A 15 7.40 4.66 4.75
CA ILE A 15 6.36 3.89 4.03
C ILE A 15 6.91 3.38 2.71
N ARG A 16 6.79 2.07 2.48
CA ARG A 16 7.07 1.41 1.20
C ARG A 16 5.77 1.27 0.42
N VAL A 17 5.82 1.51 -0.89
CA VAL A 17 4.65 1.42 -1.77
C VAL A 17 4.92 0.42 -2.87
N VAL A 18 3.99 -0.52 -3.07
CA VAL A 18 4.04 -1.50 -4.16
C VAL A 18 2.91 -1.22 -5.13
N GLY A 19 3.26 -0.87 -6.36
CA GLY A 19 2.32 -0.68 -7.46
C GLY A 19 1.92 -2.00 -8.10
N ALA A 20 0.69 -2.08 -8.61
CA ALA A 20 0.16 -3.26 -9.30
C ALA A 20 0.91 -3.58 -10.61
N SER A 21 1.53 -2.58 -11.24
CA SER A 21 2.33 -2.77 -12.45
C SER A 21 3.49 -1.77 -12.54
N ARG A 22 4.51 -2.09 -13.33
CA ARG A 22 5.53 -1.12 -13.74
C ARG A 22 5.02 -0.38 -14.97
N THR A 23 5.13 0.94 -14.96
CA THR A 23 4.85 1.80 -16.11
C THR A 23 6.17 2.32 -16.66
N ASP A 24 6.37 2.22 -17.97
CA ASP A 24 7.54 2.81 -18.63
C ASP A 24 7.44 4.34 -18.70
N SER A 25 8.59 4.99 -18.88
CA SER A 25 8.66 6.46 -18.94
C SER A 25 7.85 6.99 -20.12
N GLY A 26 6.96 7.96 -19.86
CA GLY A 26 6.12 8.60 -20.88
C GLY A 26 4.69 8.05 -21.00
N VAL A 27 4.32 7.03 -20.21
CA VAL A 27 2.95 6.46 -20.22
C VAL A 27 2.10 7.08 -19.11
N HIS A 28 0.88 7.53 -19.46
CA HIS A 28 -0.12 7.96 -18.47
C HIS A 28 -0.78 6.75 -17.81
N ALA A 29 -0.74 6.67 -16.48
CA ALA A 29 -1.26 5.54 -15.72
C ALA A 29 -2.53 5.91 -14.94
N ASN A 30 -3.61 6.25 -15.66
CA ASN A 30 -4.85 6.77 -15.08
C ASN A 30 -5.57 5.80 -14.12
N GLY A 31 -5.24 4.50 -14.19
CA GLY A 31 -5.81 3.44 -13.36
C GLY A 31 -4.77 2.68 -12.53
N GLN A 32 -3.59 3.25 -12.29
CA GLN A 32 -2.58 2.58 -11.46
C GLN A 32 -3.07 2.43 -10.02
N VAL A 33 -3.05 1.21 -9.51
CA VAL A 33 -3.31 0.89 -8.11
C VAL A 33 -1.98 0.62 -7.41
N ALA A 34 -1.88 1.03 -6.15
CA ALA A 34 -0.74 0.71 -5.30
C ALA A 34 -1.21 0.41 -3.87
N HIS A 35 -0.52 -0.49 -3.18
CA HIS A 35 -0.78 -0.83 -1.79
C HIS A 35 0.43 -0.50 -0.90
N PHE A 36 0.14 -0.16 0.35
CA PHE A 36 1.10 0.21 1.38
C PHE A 36 0.54 -0.14 2.75
N ASP A 37 1.44 -0.40 3.70
CA ASP A 37 1.09 -0.63 5.09
C ASP A 37 1.42 0.63 5.90
N ILE A 38 0.60 0.93 6.90
CA ILE A 38 0.84 2.00 7.86
C ILE A 38 0.94 1.43 9.28
N PRO A 39 1.61 2.13 10.22
CA PRO A 39 1.61 1.71 11.62
C PRO A 39 0.19 1.61 12.16
N ILE A 40 -0.08 0.60 12.98
CA ILE A 40 -1.43 0.35 13.53
C ILE A 40 -1.98 1.55 14.31
N GLN A 41 -1.10 2.33 14.95
CA GLN A 41 -1.47 3.54 15.69
C GLN A 41 -2.05 4.65 14.80
N LYS A 42 -1.80 4.57 13.47
CA LYS A 42 -2.26 5.52 12.46
C LYS A 42 -3.53 5.06 11.75
N ILE A 43 -4.01 3.83 11.98
CA ILE A 43 -5.16 3.26 11.26
C ILE A 43 -6.43 4.09 11.45
N ASN A 44 -6.61 4.65 12.65
CA ASN A 44 -7.73 5.54 13.01
C ASN A 44 -7.80 6.81 12.13
N GLU A 45 -6.73 7.17 11.41
CA GLU A 45 -6.73 8.28 10.44
C GLU A 45 -7.33 7.88 9.08
N LEU A 46 -7.74 6.63 8.87
CA LEU A 46 -8.27 6.08 7.61
C LEU A 46 -9.58 5.29 7.77
N GLU A 47 -10.17 5.25 8.97
CA GLU A 47 -11.37 4.45 9.28
C GLU A 47 -12.62 4.93 8.54
N SER A 48 -12.89 6.23 8.56
CA SER A 48 -14.05 6.83 7.87
C SER A 48 -13.71 7.34 6.48
N GLU A 49 -14.72 7.47 5.62
CA GLU A 49 -14.58 8.06 4.28
C GLU A 49 -14.04 9.50 4.34
N SER A 50 -14.59 10.34 5.22
CA SER A 50 -14.13 11.73 5.39
C SER A 50 -12.67 11.85 5.87
N GLN A 51 -12.20 10.89 6.66
CA GLN A 51 -10.80 10.82 7.08
C GLN A 51 -9.89 10.45 5.91
N ARG A 52 -10.30 9.47 5.08
CA ARG A 52 -9.56 9.08 3.87
C ARG A 52 -9.47 10.21 2.86
N GLU A 53 -10.57 10.91 2.59
CA GLU A 53 -10.59 12.10 1.72
C GLU A 53 -9.63 13.19 2.22
N LYS A 54 -9.57 13.42 3.53
CA LYS A 54 -8.63 14.35 4.14
C LYS A 54 -7.17 13.93 3.89
N VAL A 55 -6.87 12.63 4.02
CA VAL A 55 -5.54 12.09 3.74
C VAL A 55 -5.20 12.22 2.25
N GLU A 56 -6.12 11.87 1.35
CA GLU A 56 -5.97 12.04 -0.10
C GLU A 56 -5.65 13.50 -0.46
N TYR A 57 -6.38 14.45 0.12
CA TYR A 57 -6.13 15.88 -0.06
C TYR A 57 -4.73 16.29 0.41
N GLN A 58 -4.33 15.85 1.60
CA GLN A 58 -3.01 16.16 2.15
C GLN A 58 -1.87 15.57 1.31
N LEU A 59 -2.02 14.33 0.83
CA LEU A 59 -1.05 13.69 -0.06
C LEU A 59 -0.94 14.44 -1.39
N ASN A 60 -2.07 14.82 -1.98
CA ASN A 60 -2.09 15.58 -3.24
C ASN A 60 -1.44 16.97 -3.12
N ARG A 61 -1.34 17.54 -1.91
CA ARG A 61 -0.57 18.78 -1.67
C ARG A 61 0.93 18.55 -1.55
N LEU A 62 1.36 17.33 -1.19
CA LEU A 62 2.78 16.94 -1.11
C LEU A 62 3.31 16.41 -2.45
N LEU A 63 2.42 15.87 -3.28
CA LEU A 63 2.76 15.32 -4.58
C LEU A 63 2.98 16.43 -5.63
N PRO A 64 3.85 16.19 -6.61
CA PRO A 64 3.95 17.06 -7.78
C PRO A 64 2.66 17.05 -8.61
N GLN A 65 2.46 18.07 -9.44
CA GLN A 65 1.23 18.24 -10.23
C GLN A 65 0.93 17.11 -11.24
N ASP A 66 1.94 16.30 -11.60
CA ASP A 66 1.84 15.17 -12.51
C ASP A 66 1.39 13.86 -11.82
N ILE A 67 1.21 13.86 -10.49
CA ILE A 67 0.76 12.70 -9.71
C ILE A 67 -0.41 13.08 -8.81
N ARG A 68 -1.50 12.31 -8.87
CA ARG A 68 -2.67 12.53 -8.02
C ARG A 68 -3.19 11.22 -7.43
N VAL A 69 -3.33 11.17 -6.12
CA VAL A 69 -4.10 10.15 -5.42
C VAL A 69 -5.58 10.46 -5.61
N ARG A 70 -6.33 9.50 -6.15
CA ARG A 70 -7.76 9.65 -6.44
C ARG A 70 -8.64 9.04 -5.36
N LYS A 71 -8.18 7.97 -4.72
CA LYS A 71 -8.92 7.21 -3.73
C LYS A 71 -7.98 6.39 -2.86
N ILE A 72 -8.27 6.31 -1.57
CA ILE A 72 -7.68 5.38 -0.60
C ILE A 72 -8.80 4.51 -0.05
N GLU A 73 -8.54 3.21 0.05
CA GLU A 73 -9.48 2.23 0.61
C GLU A 73 -8.71 1.24 1.48
N GLY A 74 -9.40 0.65 2.46
CA GLY A 74 -8.85 -0.48 3.21
C GLY A 74 -8.56 -1.64 2.26
N ALA A 75 -7.40 -2.26 2.41
CA ALA A 75 -7.11 -3.50 1.71
C ALA A 75 -8.04 -4.60 2.24
N PRO A 76 -8.37 -5.62 1.43
CA PRO A 76 -9.07 -6.79 1.93
C PRO A 76 -8.28 -7.45 3.07
N GLU A 77 -9.01 -8.11 3.98
CA GLU A 77 -8.43 -9.01 4.98
C GLU A 77 -7.42 -9.95 4.30
N PRO A 78 -6.19 -10.08 4.83
CA PRO A 78 -5.18 -10.93 4.22
C PRO A 78 -5.65 -12.39 4.24
N CYS A 79 -5.59 -13.04 3.07
CA CYS A 79 -5.96 -14.45 2.95
C CYS A 79 -4.88 -15.34 3.59
N PRO A 80 -5.21 -16.20 4.56
CA PRO A 80 -4.26 -17.20 5.06
C PRO A 80 -3.84 -18.14 3.93
N VAL A 81 -2.54 -18.37 3.78
CA VAL A 81 -2.00 -19.34 2.82
C VAL A 81 -1.45 -20.55 3.54
N LEU A 82 -1.69 -21.74 2.98
CA LEU A 82 -1.08 -22.98 3.46
C LEU A 82 0.36 -23.05 2.96
N ILE A 83 1.30 -23.03 3.89
CA ILE A 83 2.71 -23.29 3.61
C ILE A 83 2.99 -24.74 3.95
N ARG A 84 3.58 -25.44 2.99
CA ARG A 84 4.11 -26.78 3.19
C ARG A 84 5.63 -26.69 3.35
N ASP A 85 6.14 -27.17 4.48
CA ASP A 85 7.57 -27.30 4.70
C ASP A 85 8.14 -28.33 3.70
N PRO A 86 9.10 -27.95 2.84
CA PRO A 86 9.65 -28.84 1.83
C PRO A 86 10.51 -29.98 2.41
N LEU A 87 10.97 -29.87 3.67
CA LEU A 87 11.81 -30.87 4.32
C LEU A 87 10.99 -31.81 5.21
N SER A 88 10.06 -31.27 6.01
CA SER A 88 9.27 -32.08 6.95
C SER A 88 7.91 -32.53 6.41
N GLY A 89 7.41 -31.89 5.33
CA GLY A 89 6.06 -32.10 4.81
C GLY A 89 4.96 -31.55 5.71
N ALA A 90 5.30 -30.87 6.81
CA ALA A 90 4.34 -30.24 7.70
C ALA A 90 3.60 -29.11 6.99
N GLU A 91 2.31 -28.97 7.31
CA GLU A 91 1.43 -27.94 6.76
C GLU A 91 1.12 -26.91 7.84
N GLN A 92 1.35 -25.63 7.54
CA GLN A 92 1.11 -24.52 8.46
C GLN A 92 0.37 -23.39 7.73
N TRP A 93 -0.68 -22.85 8.36
CA TRP A 93 -1.37 -21.68 7.86
C TRP A 93 -0.64 -20.41 8.30
N GLU A 94 -0.26 -19.57 7.33
CA GLU A 94 0.36 -18.28 7.59
C GLU A 94 -0.42 -17.14 6.95
N VAL A 95 -0.61 -16.05 7.71
CA VAL A 95 -1.11 -14.78 7.18
C VAL A 95 0.10 -13.95 6.76
N LYS A 96 0.19 -13.66 5.47
CA LYS A 96 1.30 -12.90 4.90
C LYS A 96 0.91 -11.42 4.72
N PRO A 97 1.77 -10.46 5.12
CA PRO A 97 1.58 -9.05 4.76
C PRO A 97 1.45 -8.93 3.23
N TRP A 98 0.62 -8.01 2.74
CA TRP A 98 0.37 -7.85 1.30
C TRP A 98 1.68 -7.67 0.49
N HIS A 99 2.69 -6.99 1.05
CA HIS A 99 3.99 -6.80 0.42
C HIS A 99 4.86 -8.06 0.33
N SER A 100 4.52 -9.14 1.04
CA SER A 100 5.30 -10.38 1.08
C SER A 100 4.85 -11.43 0.05
N ILE A 101 3.80 -11.15 -0.73
CA ILE A 101 3.31 -12.04 -1.79
C ILE A 101 4.28 -12.08 -2.98
N HIS A 102 5.14 -11.06 -3.14
CA HIS A 102 6.09 -10.96 -4.26
C HIS A 102 7.56 -11.12 -3.85
N SER A 103 7.86 -11.40 -2.58
CA SER A 103 9.20 -11.77 -2.13
C SER A 103 9.35 -13.30 -2.16
N SER A 104 9.58 -13.83 -3.36
CA SER A 104 10.17 -15.16 -3.61
C SER A 104 11.68 -15.05 -3.70
#